data_AF-W7TMN3-F1
#
_entry.id   AF-W7TMN3-F1
#
_cell.length_a   1.000
_cell.length_b   1.000
_cell.length_c   1.000
_cell.angle_alpha   90.00
_cell.angle_beta   90.00
_cell.angle_gamma   90.00
#
_symmetry.space_group_name_H-M   'P 1'
#
loop_
_entity.id
_entity.type
_entity.pdbx_description
1 polymer ?
#
loop_
_entity_poly.entity_id
_entity_poly.type
_entity_poly.pdbx_seq_one_letter_code
_entity_poly.pdbx_strand_id
1 'polypeptide(L)'
;MASRLVHVSLALGTTLLILCLSMTMVGALKDTVKNRMKLADQYIFENPVEENMEGMARQHMLKMPDPKEREQLMRNLETLDMDHVRRITRHAMVKHFTTEELEFLINMYSTSVGKSVMAKIGAYSAELGPQIQEVMMPVMESNVEFYQEQERRAKRGELNDLPETIKLPPQSQKLKDGVYMGNGLSNAQREEM
;
A
#
# COMPACT_ATOMS: atom_id res chain seq x y z
N MET A 1 38.36 49.00 33.10
CA MET A 1 38.22 48.21 31.84
C MET A 1 37.49 46.87 32.05
N ALA A 2 37.63 46.19 33.19
CA ALA A 2 36.97 44.88 33.44
C ALA A 2 35.42 44.89 33.39
N SER A 3 34.76 45.94 33.90
CA SER A 3 33.28 46.00 33.93
C SER A 3 32.62 46.04 32.53
N ARG A 4 33.26 46.66 31.53
CA ARG A 4 32.70 46.74 30.17
C ARG A 4 32.75 45.40 29.42
N LEU A 5 33.72 44.52 29.73
CA LEU A 5 33.82 43.18 29.14
C LEU A 5 32.75 42.22 29.66
N VAL A 6 32.37 42.33 30.95
CA VAL A 6 31.34 41.48 31.56
C VAL A 6 29.95 41.77 30.97
N HIS A 7 29.62 43.04 30.73
CA HIS A 7 28.34 43.41 30.10
C HIS A 7 28.24 42.98 28.64
N VAL A 8 29.34 42.98 27.88
CA VAL A 8 29.37 42.53 26.47
C VAL A 8 29.21 41.01 26.37
N SER A 9 29.86 40.24 27.25
CA SER A 9 29.69 38.77 27.30
C SER A 9 28.28 38.35 27.74
N LEU A 10 27.65 39.09 28.66
CA LEU A 10 26.27 38.83 29.10
C LEU A 10 25.23 39.19 28.02
N ALA A 11 25.50 40.25 27.24
CA ALA A 11 24.65 40.66 26.12
C ALA A 11 24.74 39.68 24.93
N LEU A 12 25.94 39.18 24.60
CA LEU A 12 26.14 38.17 23.55
C LEU A 12 25.48 36.83 23.90
N GLY A 13 25.58 36.39 25.15
CA GLY A 13 24.95 35.16 25.64
C GLY A 13 23.43 35.21 25.60
N THR A 14 22.83 36.35 25.93
CA THR A 14 21.37 36.53 25.87
C THR A 14 20.84 36.62 24.45
N THR A 15 21.56 37.25 23.50
CA THR A 15 21.19 37.22 22.07
C THR A 15 21.28 35.82 21.45
N LEU A 16 22.25 34.99 21.84
CA LEU A 16 22.39 33.63 21.31
C LEU A 16 21.28 32.70 21.83
N LEU A 17 20.86 32.88 23.09
CA LEU A 17 19.77 32.12 23.70
C LEU A 17 18.40 32.43 23.07
N ILE A 18 18.15 33.70 22.72
CA ILE A 18 16.92 34.13 22.04
C ILE A 18 16.85 33.62 20.60
N LEU A 19 18.00 33.54 19.90
CA LEU A 19 18.07 33.00 18.55
C LEU A 19 17.76 31.49 18.52
N CYS A 20 18.28 30.72 19.48
CA CYS A 20 17.99 29.28 19.61
C CYS A 20 16.53 28.98 19.98
N LEU A 21 15.82 29.90 20.66
CA LEU A 21 14.41 29.71 21.02
C LEU A 21 13.42 29.98 19.88
N SER A 22 13.87 30.60 18.79
CA SER A 22 13.02 30.96 17.64
C SER A 22 12.84 29.84 16.60
N MET A 23 13.48 28.68 16.80
CA MET A 23 13.65 27.67 15.74
C MET A 23 12.63 26.53 15.70
N THR A 24 11.57 26.52 16.54
CA THR A 24 10.69 25.33 16.65
C THR A 24 9.19 25.61 16.60
N MET A 25 8.76 26.49 15.70
CA MET A 25 7.35 26.54 15.28
C MET A 25 7.25 26.35 13.76
N VAL A 26 7.62 25.16 13.28
CA VAL A 26 7.00 24.65 12.05
C VAL A 26 5.54 24.39 12.42
N GLY A 27 4.70 25.40 12.20
CA GLY A 27 3.26 25.25 12.40
C GLY A 27 2.74 24.25 11.39
N ALA A 28 2.27 23.09 11.86
CA ALA A 28 1.51 22.16 11.05
C ALA A 28 0.39 22.92 10.33
N LEU A 29 0.24 22.71 9.02
CA LEU A 29 -0.81 23.37 8.26
C LEU A 29 -2.16 23.04 8.91
N LYS A 30 -3.02 24.06 9.05
CA LYS A 30 -4.37 23.85 9.61
C LYS A 30 -5.11 22.77 8.81
N ASP A 31 -5.80 21.89 9.51
CA ASP A 31 -6.61 20.87 8.86
C ASP A 31 -7.86 21.48 8.20
N THR A 32 -7.79 21.66 6.87
CA THR A 32 -8.87 22.22 6.05
C THR A 32 -8.88 21.53 4.69
N VAL A 33 -10.04 21.44 4.05
CA VAL A 33 -10.18 20.85 2.70
C VAL A 33 -9.20 21.50 1.71
N LYS A 34 -9.04 22.83 1.76
CA LYS A 34 -8.10 23.57 0.90
C LYS A 34 -6.65 23.12 1.10
N ASN A 35 -6.21 22.94 2.35
CA ASN A 35 -4.84 22.52 2.64
C ASN A 35 -4.61 21.05 2.26
N ARG A 36 -5.59 20.18 2.53
CA ARG A 36 -5.56 18.79 2.08
C ARG A 36 -5.48 18.67 0.56
N MET A 37 -6.25 19.49 -0.18
CA MET A 37 -6.18 19.49 -1.65
C MET A 37 -4.78 19.87 -2.15
N LYS A 38 -4.19 20.93 -1.59
CA LYS A 38 -2.83 21.36 -1.94
C LYS A 38 -1.80 20.25 -1.68
N LEU A 39 -1.87 19.58 -0.54
CA LEU A 39 -0.95 18.51 -0.20
C LEU A 39 -1.19 17.25 -1.02
N ALA A 40 -2.45 16.90 -1.31
CA ALA A 40 -2.76 15.78 -2.19
C ALA A 40 -2.19 16.01 -3.60
N ASP A 41 -2.28 17.24 -4.13
CA ASP A 41 -1.66 17.61 -5.40
C ASP A 41 -0.13 17.48 -5.36
N GLN A 42 0.50 17.92 -4.27
CA GLN A 42 1.93 17.78 -4.08
C GLN A 42 2.34 16.30 -4.00
N TYR A 43 1.61 15.47 -3.26
CA TYR A 43 1.86 14.04 -3.17
C TYR A 43 1.78 13.36 -4.54
N ILE A 44 0.74 13.65 -5.33
CA ILE A 44 0.57 13.09 -6.67
C ILE A 44 1.69 13.55 -7.61
N PHE A 45 2.22 14.76 -7.43
CA PHE A 45 3.36 15.24 -8.20
C PHE A 45 4.67 14.55 -7.79
N GLU A 46 4.90 14.32 -6.51
CA GLU A 46 6.12 13.70 -5.99
C GLU A 46 6.14 12.18 -6.12
N ASN A 47 4.97 11.55 -6.23
CA ASN A 47 4.83 10.11 -6.41
C ASN A 47 4.46 9.83 -7.88
N PRO A 48 5.38 9.29 -8.71
CA PRO A 48 5.12 9.06 -10.13
C PRO A 48 4.17 7.87 -10.32
N VAL A 49 2.86 8.13 -10.16
CA VAL A 49 1.79 7.12 -10.22
C VAL A 49 1.84 6.37 -11.55
N GLU A 50 2.11 7.07 -12.64
CA GLU A 50 2.27 6.51 -13.99
C GLU A 50 3.42 5.50 -14.04
N GLU A 51 4.60 5.89 -13.54
CA GLU A 51 5.79 5.03 -13.54
C GLU A 51 5.58 3.80 -12.65
N ASN A 52 4.90 3.97 -11.51
CA ASN A 52 4.54 2.86 -10.63
C ASN A 52 3.57 1.88 -11.31
N MET A 53 2.53 2.39 -11.98
CA MET A 53 1.56 1.56 -12.70
C MET A 53 2.22 0.81 -13.87
N GLU A 54 3.08 1.49 -14.61
CA GLU A 54 3.85 0.87 -15.69
C GLU A 54 4.82 -0.19 -15.15
N GLY A 55 5.53 0.10 -14.06
CA GLY A 55 6.41 -0.85 -13.38
C GLY A 55 5.68 -2.10 -12.91
N MET A 56 4.49 -1.95 -12.31
CA MET A 56 3.64 -3.08 -11.92
C MET A 56 3.20 -3.91 -13.13
N ALA A 57 2.79 -3.25 -14.22
CA ALA A 57 2.40 -3.95 -15.44
C ALA A 57 3.59 -4.69 -16.07
N ARG A 58 4.78 -4.10 -16.08
CA ARG A 58 6.02 -4.76 -16.53
C ARG A 58 6.32 -6.01 -15.70
N GLN A 59 6.17 -5.95 -14.39
CA GLN A 59 6.32 -7.12 -13.51
C GLN A 59 5.26 -8.19 -13.80
N HIS A 60 4.03 -7.79 -14.11
CA HIS A 60 2.98 -8.73 -14.50
C HIS A 60 3.30 -9.41 -15.84
N MET A 61 3.76 -8.64 -16.83
CA MET A 61 4.14 -9.14 -18.15
C MET A 61 5.23 -10.21 -18.11
N LEU A 62 6.17 -10.17 -17.16
CA LEU A 62 7.19 -11.20 -16.99
C LEU A 62 6.60 -12.61 -16.73
N LYS A 63 5.38 -12.66 -16.22
CA LYS A 63 4.65 -13.91 -15.92
C LYS A 63 3.68 -14.31 -17.04
N MET A 64 3.52 -13.48 -18.08
CA MET A 64 2.60 -13.75 -19.18
C MET A 64 3.32 -14.49 -20.32
N PRO A 65 2.84 -15.67 -20.74
CA PRO A 65 3.50 -16.45 -21.79
C PRO A 65 3.31 -15.85 -23.19
N ASP A 66 2.13 -15.32 -23.51
CA ASP A 66 1.79 -14.83 -24.85
C ASP A 66 2.33 -13.39 -25.12
N PRO A 67 3.19 -13.20 -26.13
CA PRO A 67 3.62 -11.87 -26.56
C PRO A 67 2.50 -10.89 -26.92
N LYS A 68 1.39 -11.37 -27.48
CA LYS A 68 0.25 -10.52 -27.89
C LYS A 68 -0.51 -9.97 -26.71
N GLU A 69 -0.69 -10.77 -25.66
CA GLU A 69 -1.30 -10.33 -24.41
C GLU A 69 -0.45 -9.27 -23.71
N ARG A 70 0.88 -9.44 -23.70
CA ARG A 70 1.83 -8.44 -23.19
C ARG A 70 1.72 -7.11 -23.95
N GLU A 71 1.67 -7.18 -25.27
CA GLU A 71 1.53 -6.00 -26.13
C GLU A 71 0.16 -5.30 -25.92
N GLN A 72 -0.91 -6.08 -25.78
CA GLN A 72 -2.25 -5.55 -25.50
C GLN A 72 -2.30 -4.85 -24.14
N LEU A 73 -1.69 -5.42 -23.10
CA LEU A 73 -1.61 -4.79 -21.78
C LEU A 73 -0.90 -3.43 -21.88
N MET A 74 0.20 -3.35 -22.65
CA MET A 74 0.89 -2.06 -22.82
C MET A 74 0.04 -1.02 -23.54
N ARG A 75 -0.64 -1.41 -24.64
CA ARG A 75 -1.57 -0.51 -25.33
C ARG A 75 -2.68 -0.02 -24.40
N ASN A 76 -3.22 -0.90 -23.55
CA ASN A 76 -4.26 -0.52 -22.60
C ASN A 76 -3.75 0.53 -21.60
N LEU A 77 -2.52 0.39 -21.10
CA LEU A 77 -1.92 1.38 -20.18
C LEU A 77 -1.74 2.74 -20.86
N GLU A 78 -1.33 2.78 -22.12
CA GLU A 78 -1.18 4.02 -22.89
C GLU A 78 -2.51 4.75 -23.11
N THR A 79 -3.64 4.02 -23.11
CA THR A 79 -4.98 4.60 -23.27
C THR A 79 -5.64 5.07 -21.97
N LEU A 80 -4.98 4.89 -20.82
CA LEU A 80 -5.56 5.30 -19.54
C LEU A 80 -5.67 6.82 -19.44
N ASP A 81 -6.85 7.30 -19.04
CA ASP A 81 -7.05 8.70 -18.65
C ASP A 81 -6.37 8.97 -17.32
N MET A 82 -5.06 9.27 -17.38
CA MET A 82 -4.26 9.57 -16.20
C MET A 82 -4.75 10.82 -15.47
N ASP A 83 -5.40 11.76 -16.15
CA ASP A 83 -5.99 12.90 -15.47
C ASP A 83 -7.20 12.49 -14.63
N HIS A 84 -8.01 11.54 -15.10
CA HIS A 84 -9.07 10.95 -14.29
C HIS A 84 -8.51 10.21 -13.09
N VAL A 85 -7.46 9.39 -13.27
CA VAL A 85 -6.77 8.69 -12.17
C VAL A 85 -6.27 9.69 -11.12
N ARG A 86 -5.62 10.78 -11.53
CA ARG A 86 -5.15 11.83 -10.61
C ARG A 86 -6.32 12.49 -9.86
N ARG A 87 -7.43 12.77 -10.55
CA ARG A 87 -8.64 13.36 -9.92
C ARG A 87 -9.24 12.44 -8.85
N ILE A 88 -9.41 11.15 -9.14
CA ILE A 88 -10.00 10.20 -8.17
C ILE A 88 -9.05 9.97 -6.98
N THR A 89 -7.74 9.89 -7.23
CA THR A 89 -6.71 9.77 -6.18
C THR A 89 -6.75 10.98 -5.26
N ARG A 90 -6.72 12.20 -5.82
CA ARG A 90 -6.83 13.44 -5.05
C ARG A 90 -8.10 13.45 -4.20
N HIS A 91 -9.25 13.10 -4.79
CA HIS A 91 -10.52 13.08 -4.08
C HIS A 91 -10.50 12.10 -2.90
N ALA A 92 -10.00 10.88 -3.12
CA ALA A 92 -9.86 9.88 -2.07
C ALA A 92 -8.93 10.38 -0.94
N MET A 93 -7.79 10.96 -1.30
CA MET A 93 -6.83 11.48 -0.31
C MET A 93 -7.44 12.58 0.56
N VAL A 94 -8.10 13.57 -0.04
CA VAL A 94 -8.74 14.68 0.69
C VAL A 94 -9.85 14.18 1.62
N LYS A 95 -10.59 13.15 1.19
CA LYS A 95 -11.68 12.54 1.96
C LYS A 95 -11.18 11.76 3.17
N HIS A 96 -10.07 11.05 3.05
CA HIS A 96 -9.63 10.08 4.05
C HIS A 96 -8.48 10.55 4.94
N PHE A 97 -7.64 11.48 4.47
CA PHE A 97 -6.48 11.95 5.22
C PHE A 97 -6.64 13.39 5.69
N THR A 98 -6.06 13.65 6.85
CA THR A 98 -5.84 14.98 7.40
C THR A 98 -4.63 15.65 6.74
N THR A 99 -4.47 16.95 6.97
CA THR A 99 -3.29 17.68 6.50
C THR A 99 -1.97 17.10 7.04
N GLU A 100 -1.92 16.70 8.31
CA GLU A 100 -0.72 16.13 8.95
C GLU A 100 -0.32 14.77 8.34
N GLU A 101 -1.30 13.90 8.09
CA GLU A 101 -1.06 12.60 7.46
C GLU A 101 -0.57 12.76 6.01
N LEU A 102 -1.11 13.74 5.27
CA LEU A 102 -0.65 14.04 3.92
C LEU A 102 0.78 14.60 3.90
N GLU A 103 1.13 15.49 4.83
CA GLU A 103 2.52 15.95 5.01
C GLU A 103 3.45 14.80 5.33
N PHE A 104 3.04 13.89 6.21
CA PHE A 104 3.83 12.69 6.52
C PHE A 104 4.04 11.82 5.29
N LEU A 105 2.97 11.55 4.52
CA LEU A 105 3.06 10.78 3.27
C LEU A 105 4.03 11.43 2.28
N ILE A 106 3.96 12.74 2.09
CA ILE A 106 4.90 13.49 1.22
C ILE A 106 6.34 13.33 1.73
N ASN A 107 6.56 13.48 3.04
CA ASN A 107 7.89 13.38 3.65
C ASN A 107 8.53 12.00 3.46
N MET A 108 7.72 10.93 3.40
CA MET A 108 8.21 9.58 3.09
C MET A 108 8.84 9.48 1.69
N TYR A 109 8.41 10.30 0.73
CA TYR A 109 8.96 10.31 -0.64
C TYR A 109 9.97 11.42 -0.90
N SER A 110 9.96 12.51 -0.14
CA SER A 110 10.85 13.67 -0.36
C SER A 110 12.09 13.70 0.53
N THR A 111 12.01 13.21 1.77
CA THR A 111 13.13 13.29 2.74
C THR A 111 14.22 12.25 2.45
N SER A 112 15.45 12.52 2.88
CA SER A 112 16.58 11.58 2.72
C SER A 112 16.33 10.24 3.43
N VAL A 113 15.74 10.28 4.63
CA VAL A 113 15.34 9.09 5.38
C VAL A 113 14.19 8.37 4.69
N GLY A 114 13.13 9.09 4.29
CA GLY A 114 12.00 8.51 3.58
C GLY A 114 12.41 7.78 2.30
N LYS A 115 13.20 8.45 1.45
CA LYS A 115 13.78 7.85 0.23
C LYS A 115 14.61 6.59 0.54
N SER A 116 15.41 6.63 1.61
CA SER A 116 16.20 5.47 2.06
C SER A 116 15.32 4.30 2.50
N VAL A 117 14.21 4.57 3.19
CA VAL A 117 13.20 3.55 3.57
C VAL A 117 12.55 2.97 2.32
N MET A 118 12.09 3.80 1.38
CA MET A 118 11.44 3.35 0.15
C MET A 118 12.39 2.53 -0.73
N ALA A 119 13.70 2.85 -0.75
CA ALA A 119 14.69 2.04 -1.45
C ALA A 119 14.90 0.65 -0.83
N LYS A 120 14.68 0.49 0.48
CA LYS A 120 14.90 -0.76 1.22
C LYS A 120 13.65 -1.62 1.33
N ILE A 121 12.46 -1.05 1.22
CA ILE A 121 11.19 -1.78 1.44
C ILE A 121 11.03 -2.96 0.48
N GLY A 122 11.53 -2.83 -0.76
CA GLY A 122 11.51 -3.90 -1.75
C GLY A 122 12.40 -5.09 -1.35
N ALA A 123 13.64 -4.82 -0.94
CA ALA A 123 14.56 -5.86 -0.48
C ALA A 123 14.05 -6.53 0.81
N TYR A 124 13.57 -5.74 1.77
CA TYR A 124 12.92 -6.24 2.98
C TYR A 124 11.74 -7.16 2.67
N SER A 125 10.85 -6.76 1.75
CA SER A 125 9.69 -7.58 1.37
C SER A 125 10.09 -8.85 0.63
N ALA A 126 11.14 -8.78 -0.21
CA ALA A 126 11.68 -9.94 -0.93
C ALA A 126 12.31 -10.98 0.02
N GLU A 127 12.92 -10.53 1.11
CA GLU A 127 13.48 -11.40 2.15
C GLU A 127 12.39 -12.03 3.03
N LEU A 128 11.39 -11.24 3.42
CA LEU A 128 10.34 -11.67 4.34
C LEU A 128 9.28 -12.56 3.66
N GLY A 129 8.96 -12.29 2.39
CA GLY A 129 7.89 -12.96 1.65
C GLY A 129 7.97 -14.50 1.68
N PRO A 130 9.11 -15.13 1.32
CA PRO A 130 9.25 -16.58 1.34
C PRO A 130 9.06 -17.19 2.73
N GLN A 131 9.50 -16.50 3.79
CA GLN A 131 9.39 -16.99 5.18
C GLN A 131 7.94 -16.97 5.65
N ILE A 132 7.18 -15.92 5.31
CA ILE A 132 5.73 -15.88 5.57
C ILE A 132 5.04 -17.01 4.81
N GLN A 133 5.42 -17.24 3.55
CA GLN A 133 4.84 -18.30 2.73
C GLN A 133 5.12 -19.69 3.31
N GLU A 134 6.33 -19.96 3.80
CA GLU A 134 6.70 -21.22 4.45
C GLU A 134 5.81 -21.53 5.68
N VAL A 135 5.49 -20.51 6.47
CA VAL A 135 4.62 -20.67 7.66
C VAL A 135 3.15 -20.78 7.28
N MET A 136 2.71 -20.05 6.25
CA MET A 136 1.30 -19.97 5.87
C MET A 136 0.82 -21.17 5.04
N MET A 137 1.69 -21.73 4.19
CA MET A 137 1.32 -22.79 3.25
C MET A 137 0.76 -24.04 3.94
N PRO A 138 1.37 -24.58 5.03
CA PRO A 138 0.83 -25.74 5.73
C PRO A 138 -0.55 -25.48 6.36
N VAL A 139 -0.80 -24.26 6.85
CA VAL A 139 -2.11 -23.87 7.41
C VAL A 139 -3.17 -23.83 6.31
N MET A 140 -2.82 -23.30 5.15
CA MET A 140 -3.71 -23.28 3.99
C MET A 140 -4.01 -24.69 3.47
N GLU A 141 -3.00 -25.57 3.40
CA GLU A 141 -3.17 -26.97 2.99
C GLU A 141 -4.05 -27.74 3.95
N SER A 142 -3.82 -27.61 5.26
CA SER A 142 -4.66 -28.24 6.30
C SER A 142 -6.12 -27.77 6.20
N ASN A 143 -6.36 -26.49 5.91
CA ASN A 143 -7.71 -25.98 5.69
C ASN A 143 -8.35 -26.61 4.44
N VAL A 144 -7.61 -26.74 3.33
CA VAL A 144 -8.10 -27.39 2.11
C VAL A 144 -8.43 -28.87 2.37
N GLU A 145 -7.57 -29.61 3.05
CA GLU A 145 -7.80 -31.01 3.40
C GLU A 145 -9.04 -31.17 4.29
N PHE A 146 -9.19 -30.31 5.29
CA PHE A 146 -10.38 -30.25 6.14
C PHE A 146 -11.65 -30.04 5.31
N TYR A 147 -11.66 -29.09 4.38
CA TYR A 147 -12.82 -28.85 3.51
C TYR A 147 -13.11 -30.02 2.57
N GLN A 148 -12.09 -30.64 1.99
CA GLN A 148 -12.28 -31.80 1.12
C GLN A 148 -12.86 -32.99 1.89
N GLU A 149 -12.38 -33.23 3.12
CA GLU A 149 -12.91 -34.32 3.95
C GLU A 149 -14.36 -34.06 4.37
N GLN A 150 -14.71 -32.80 4.67
CA GLN A 150 -16.10 -32.40 4.90
C GLN A 150 -17.00 -32.71 3.69
N GLU A 151 -16.56 -32.40 2.47
CA GLU A 151 -17.31 -32.75 1.27
C GLU A 151 -17.44 -34.28 1.07
N ARG A 152 -16.38 -35.05 1.36
CA ARG A 152 -16.43 -36.51 1.27
C ARG A 152 -17.41 -37.09 2.29
N ARG A 153 -17.40 -36.60 3.53
CA ARG A 153 -18.37 -36.98 4.59
C ARG A 153 -19.79 -36.64 4.21
N ALA A 154 -20.03 -35.46 3.63
CA ALA A 154 -21.34 -35.07 3.11
C ALA A 154 -21.85 -36.05 2.05
N LYS A 155 -21.00 -36.43 1.08
CA LYS A 155 -21.34 -37.42 0.05
C LYS A 155 -21.60 -38.81 0.61
N ARG A 156 -20.99 -39.17 1.74
CA ARG A 156 -21.24 -40.43 2.47
C ARG A 156 -22.45 -40.35 3.42
N GLY A 157 -23.09 -39.20 3.58
CA GLY A 157 -24.21 -39.00 4.52
C GLY A 157 -23.80 -38.82 5.99
N GLU A 158 -22.50 -38.67 6.27
CA GLU A 158 -21.90 -38.64 7.61
C GLU A 158 -21.86 -37.23 8.23
N LEU A 159 -22.41 -36.22 7.56
CA LEU A 159 -22.32 -34.83 8.04
C LEU A 159 -23.27 -34.52 9.20
N ASN A 160 -24.30 -35.35 9.40
CA ASN A 160 -25.36 -35.11 10.40
C ASN A 160 -24.83 -35.21 11.84
N ASP A 161 -23.80 -36.03 12.07
CA ASP A 161 -23.23 -36.33 13.39
C ASP A 161 -22.17 -35.31 13.85
N LEU A 162 -21.85 -34.30 13.02
CA LEU A 162 -20.88 -33.26 13.38
C LEU A 162 -21.54 -32.09 14.11
N PRO A 163 -20.86 -31.49 15.11
CA PRO A 163 -21.30 -30.25 15.73
C PRO A 163 -21.36 -29.11 14.70
N GLU A 164 -22.31 -28.21 14.88
CA GLU A 164 -22.65 -27.15 13.91
C GLU A 164 -21.50 -26.16 13.65
N THR A 165 -20.59 -26.00 14.60
CA THR A 165 -19.35 -25.23 14.47
C THR A 165 -18.35 -25.82 13.46
N ILE A 166 -18.54 -27.08 13.07
CA ILE A 166 -17.72 -27.80 12.09
C ILE A 166 -18.46 -27.86 10.74
N LYS A 167 -19.80 -27.76 10.73
CA LYS A 167 -20.63 -27.73 9.51
C LYS A 167 -20.39 -26.43 8.72
N LEU A 168 -20.26 -26.54 7.40
CA LEU A 168 -19.84 -25.48 6.48
C LEU A 168 -20.77 -24.24 6.50
N PRO A 169 -20.25 -23.01 6.44
CA PRO A 169 -20.94 -21.91 5.77
C PRO A 169 -20.88 -22.08 4.23
N PRO A 170 -21.86 -21.57 3.45
CA PRO A 170 -22.09 -21.93 2.04
C PRO A 170 -21.00 -21.59 1.01
N GLN A 171 -19.82 -21.10 1.42
CA GLN A 171 -18.83 -20.52 0.50
C GLN A 171 -17.82 -21.52 -0.08
N SER A 172 -17.85 -22.80 0.30
CA SER A 172 -16.91 -23.82 -0.21
C SER A 172 -17.08 -24.14 -1.70
N GLN A 173 -18.21 -23.79 -2.32
CA GLN A 173 -18.41 -23.98 -3.76
C GLN A 173 -17.41 -23.16 -4.61
N LYS A 174 -16.90 -22.03 -4.09
CA LYS A 174 -15.97 -21.13 -4.80
C LYS A 174 -14.50 -21.54 -4.73
N LEU A 175 -14.15 -22.53 -3.89
CA LEU A 175 -12.77 -23.02 -3.74
C LEU A 175 -12.34 -23.97 -4.87
N LYS A 176 -13.30 -24.63 -5.55
CA LYS A 176 -13.02 -25.50 -6.70
C LYS A 176 -12.50 -24.74 -7.92
N ASP A 177 -12.76 -23.44 -8.00
CA ASP A 177 -12.44 -22.62 -9.18
C ASP A 177 -11.13 -21.83 -9.04
N GLY A 178 -10.30 -22.13 -8.02
CA GLY A 178 -8.95 -21.53 -7.91
C GLY A 178 -8.94 -20.02 -7.57
N VAL A 179 -10.02 -19.49 -7.01
CA VAL A 179 -10.24 -18.03 -6.84
C VAL A 179 -9.33 -17.40 -5.76
N TYR A 180 -8.50 -18.17 -5.05
CA TYR A 180 -7.59 -17.66 -4.02
C TYR A 180 -6.12 -17.58 -4.47
N MET A 181 -5.83 -17.22 -5.72
CA MET A 181 -4.52 -16.66 -6.08
C MET A 181 -4.69 -15.63 -7.22
N GLY A 182 -4.92 -14.37 -6.87
CA GLY A 182 -4.39 -13.23 -7.62
C GLY A 182 -4.77 -13.01 -9.09
N ASN A 183 -5.85 -13.57 -9.62
CA ASN A 183 -6.50 -13.14 -10.88
C ASN A 183 -7.99 -13.49 -10.80
N GLY A 184 -8.81 -12.50 -10.42
CA GLY A 184 -10.23 -12.67 -10.05
C GLY A 184 -11.22 -12.91 -11.18
N LEU A 185 -10.94 -13.82 -12.12
CA LEU A 185 -11.92 -14.28 -13.10
C LEU A 185 -12.02 -15.81 -13.05
N SER A 186 -13.23 -16.31 -12.84
CA SER A 186 -13.52 -17.74 -12.95
C SER A 186 -13.39 -18.20 -14.41
N ASN A 187 -13.17 -19.50 -14.64
CA ASN A 187 -13.05 -20.06 -15.99
C ASN A 187 -14.30 -19.77 -16.86
N ALA A 188 -15.48 -19.67 -16.24
CA ALA A 188 -16.72 -19.28 -16.93
C ALA A 188 -16.67 -17.86 -17.51
N GLN A 189 -15.94 -16.94 -16.87
CA GLN A 189 -15.79 -15.56 -17.34
C GLN A 189 -14.74 -15.40 -18.45
N ARG A 190 -13.95 -16.45 -18.73
CA ARG A 190 -12.96 -16.48 -19.83
C ARG A 190 -13.53 -17.02 -21.13
N GLU A 191 -14.61 -17.81 -21.08
CA GLU A 191 -15.25 -18.38 -22.27
C GLU A 191 -16.28 -17.43 -22.91
N GLU A 192 -16.65 -16.34 -22.23
CA GLU A 192 -17.53 -15.28 -22.75
C GLU A 192 -16.79 -14.04 -23.32
N MET A 193 -15.45 -14.08 -23.40
CA MET A 193 -14.60 -13.07 -24.05
C MET A 193 -13.96 -13.61 -25.32
#